data_AF-A0A351MNX9-F1
#
_entry.id   AF-A0A351MNX9-F1
#
_cell.length_a   1.000
_cell.length_b   1.000
_cell.length_c   1.000
_cell.angle_alpha   90.00
_cell.angle_beta   90.00
_cell.angle_gamma   90.00
#
_symmetry.space_group_name_H-M   'P 1'
#
loop_
_entity.id
_entity.type
_entity.pdbx_description
1 polymer ?
#
loop_
_entity_poly.entity_id
_entity_poly.type
_entity_poly.pdbx_seq_one_letter_code
_entity_poly.pdbx_strand_id
1 'polypeptide(L)'
;MRLRYRLLALDVDGTLVGRSNRVSPRTREVLRAAQAGGVDLVLATGRAGDGAAAVVEDLRLAEPVGLALCNGAVLADSTEHAPFGHAMLDVATARDVVR
;
A
#
# COMPACT_ATOMS: atom_id res chain seq x y z
N MET A 1 -7.80 -21.90 -13.53
CA MET A 1 -6.86 -21.18 -14.43
C MET A 1 -5.75 -20.59 -13.59
N ARG A 2 -4.48 -20.78 -13.95
CA ARG A 2 -3.37 -20.12 -13.24
C ARG A 2 -3.24 -18.69 -13.77
N LEU A 3 -3.41 -17.69 -12.91
CA LEU A 3 -3.24 -16.29 -13.30
C LEU A 3 -1.78 -16.06 -13.74
N ARG A 4 -1.58 -15.28 -14.81
CA ARG A 4 -0.24 -15.00 -15.37
C ARG A 4 0.62 -14.15 -14.42
N TYR A 5 -0.02 -13.32 -13.61
CA TYR A 5 0.63 -12.44 -12.64
C TYR A 5 0.42 -13.00 -11.24
N ARG A 6 1.45 -12.88 -10.40
CA ARG A 6 1.42 -13.30 -8.99
C ARG A 6 1.30 -12.14 -8.02
N LEU A 7 1.53 -10.91 -8.48
CA LEU A 7 1.53 -9.72 -7.64
C LEU A 7 0.94 -8.54 -8.42
N LEU A 8 0.20 -7.69 -7.71
CA LEU A 8 -0.32 -6.42 -8.20
C LEU A 8 0.05 -5.31 -7.20
N ALA A 9 0.95 -4.42 -7.64
CA ALA A 9 1.30 -3.21 -6.90
C ALA A 9 0.43 -2.04 -7.38
N LEU A 10 -0.18 -1.33 -6.43
CA LEU A 10 -1.22 -0.34 -6.69
C LEU A 10 -0.85 0.98 -6.05
N ASP A 11 -0.80 2.03 -6.86
CA ASP A 11 -0.84 3.38 -6.34
C ASP A 11 -2.19 3.67 -5.66
N VAL A 12 -2.18 4.63 -4.74
CA VAL A 12 -3.34 4.99 -3.91
C VAL A 12 -4.03 6.25 -4.44
N ASP A 13 -3.38 7.40 -4.36
CA ASP A 13 -3.98 8.72 -4.61
C ASP A 13 -4.13 9.00 -6.10
N GLY A 14 -5.38 9.12 -6.58
CA GLY A 14 -5.67 9.28 -8.00
C GLY A 14 -5.77 7.94 -8.75
N THR A 15 -5.48 6.82 -8.08
CA THR A 15 -5.56 5.46 -8.63
C THR A 15 -6.65 4.64 -7.94
N LEU A 16 -6.45 4.24 -6.67
CA LEU A 16 -7.45 3.50 -5.90
C LEU A 16 -8.50 4.41 -5.27
N VAL A 17 -8.09 5.61 -4.86
CA VAL A 17 -8.97 6.60 -4.24
C VAL A 17 -8.94 7.90 -5.02
N GLY A 18 -10.13 8.47 -5.25
CA GLY A 18 -10.28 9.82 -5.79
C GLY A 18 -10.39 10.86 -4.69
N ARG A 19 -11.01 12.01 -5.01
CA ARG A 19 -11.24 13.12 -4.06
C ARG A 19 -12.04 12.73 -2.81
N SER A 20 -12.86 11.68 -2.89
CA SER A 20 -13.63 11.17 -1.76
C SER A 20 -12.79 10.37 -0.76
N ASN A 21 -11.52 10.08 -1.08
CA ASN A 21 -10.61 9.25 -0.30
C ASN A 21 -11.20 7.86 0.05
N ARG A 22 -12.02 7.32 -0.86
CA ARG A 22 -12.75 6.05 -0.72
C ARG A 22 -12.47 5.17 -1.92
N VAL A 23 -12.30 3.88 -1.68
CA VAL A 23 -12.22 2.88 -2.74
C VAL A 23 -13.63 2.54 -3.21
N SER A 24 -13.84 2.52 -4.53
CA SER A 24 -15.16 2.19 -5.08
C SER A 24 -15.55 0.73 -4.77
N PRO A 25 -16.84 0.41 -4.60
CA PRO A 25 -17.30 -0.98 -4.41
C PRO A 25 -16.80 -1.93 -5.50
N ARG A 26 -16.89 -1.51 -6.77
CA ARG A 26 -16.38 -2.24 -7.93
C ARG A 26 -14.89 -2.57 -7.80
N THR A 27 -14.07 -1.59 -7.41
CA THR A 27 -12.62 -1.79 -7.26
C THR A 27 -12.34 -2.82 -6.15
N ARG A 28 -13.03 -2.72 -5.01
CA ARG A 28 -12.87 -3.70 -3.90
C ARG A 28 -13.20 -5.12 -4.35
N GLU A 29 -14.29 -5.30 -5.08
CA GLU A 29 -14.72 -6.62 -5.58
C GLU A 29 -13.68 -7.23 -6.53
N VAL A 30 -13.14 -6.43 -7.45
CA VAL A 30 -12.09 -6.88 -8.39
C VAL A 30 -10.81 -7.28 -7.65
N LEU A 31 -10.39 -6.48 -6.66
CA LEU A 31 -9.19 -6.77 -5.87
C LEU A 31 -9.35 -8.01 -5.00
N ARG A 32 -10.54 -8.22 -4.41
CA ARG A 32 -10.86 -9.47 -3.70
C ARG A 32 -10.81 -10.68 -4.62
N ALA A 33 -11.38 -10.57 -5.82
CA ALA A 33 -11.33 -11.65 -6.80
C ALA A 33 -9.89 -11.97 -7.24
N ALA A 34 -9.03 -10.95 -7.37
CA ALA A 34 -7.62 -11.13 -7.65
C ALA A 34 -6.90 -11.89 -6.51
N GLN A 35 -7.11 -11.50 -5.25
CA GLN A 35 -6.56 -12.22 -4.10
C GLN A 35 -7.05 -13.67 -4.02
N ALA A 36 -8.36 -13.90 -4.22
CA ALA A 36 -8.94 -15.24 -4.26
C ALA A 36 -8.34 -16.11 -5.40
N GLY A 37 -7.86 -15.47 -6.47
CA GLY A 37 -7.11 -16.11 -7.55
C GLY A 37 -5.63 -16.37 -7.25
N GLY A 38 -5.13 -16.01 -6.06
CA GLY A 38 -3.74 -16.18 -5.65
C GLY A 38 -2.80 -15.06 -6.08
N VAL A 39 -3.32 -13.84 -6.29
CA VAL A 39 -2.49 -12.64 -6.55
C VAL A 39 -2.26 -11.87 -5.26
N ASP A 40 -1.00 -11.66 -4.92
CA ASP A 40 -0.60 -10.83 -3.80
C ASP A 40 -0.84 -9.35 -4.13
N LEU A 41 -1.34 -8.58 -3.16
CA LEU A 41 -1.62 -7.16 -3.34
C LEU A 41 -0.62 -6.33 -2.52
N VAL A 42 -0.11 -5.28 -3.14
CA VAL A 42 0.79 -4.30 -2.51
C VAL A 42 0.26 -2.89 -2.73
N LEU A 43 0.12 -2.10 -1.67
CA LEU A 43 -0.10 -0.66 -1.79
C LEU A 43 1.25 0.04 -1.91
N ALA A 44 1.50 0.70 -3.04
CA ALA A 44 2.71 1.48 -3.30
C ALA A 44 2.37 2.96 -3.29
N THR A 45 2.72 3.67 -2.23
CA THR A 45 2.20 5.03 -2.00
C THR A 45 3.22 5.94 -1.32
N GLY A 46 3.07 7.25 -1.57
CA GLY A 46 3.76 8.30 -0.83
C GLY A 46 3.26 8.45 0.61
N ARG A 47 2.08 7.91 0.94
CA ARG A 47 1.52 7.99 2.30
C ARG A 47 2.40 7.25 3.31
N ALA A 48 2.44 7.78 4.53
CA ALA A 48 2.99 7.10 5.70
C ALA A 48 1.94 6.17 6.34
N GLY A 49 2.33 5.48 7.42
CA GLY A 49 1.56 4.44 8.11
C GLY A 49 0.05 4.72 8.24
N ASP A 50 -0.34 5.73 9.02
CA ASP A 50 -1.75 6.03 9.30
C ASP A 50 -2.57 6.31 8.02
N GLY A 51 -1.97 7.01 7.06
CA GLY A 51 -2.63 7.36 5.80
C GLY A 51 -2.86 6.15 4.90
N ALA A 52 -1.99 5.15 4.97
CA ALA A 52 -2.14 3.89 4.24
C ALA A 52 -3.06 2.91 4.99
N ALA A 53 -2.99 2.87 6.32
CA ALA A 53 -3.82 2.00 7.16
C ALA A 53 -5.32 2.24 6.93
N ALA A 54 -5.74 3.51 6.82
CA ALA A 54 -7.13 3.84 6.49
C ALA A 54 -7.60 3.30 5.13
N VAL A 55 -6.68 3.18 4.16
CA VAL A 55 -6.98 2.62 2.83
C VAL A 55 -7.05 1.10 2.88
N VAL A 56 -6.14 0.45 3.62
CA VAL A 56 -6.19 -1.00 3.88
C VAL A 56 -7.52 -1.38 4.53
N GLU A 57 -7.96 -0.61 5.53
CA GLU A 57 -9.23 -0.82 6.20
C GLU A 57 -10.43 -0.63 5.25
N ASP A 58 -10.44 0.42 4.42
CA ASP A 58 -11.53 0.66 3.46
C ASP A 58 -11.57 -0.41 2.35
N LEU A 59 -10.42 -0.96 1.97
CA LEU A 59 -10.29 -2.04 0.98
C LEU A 59 -10.97 -3.34 1.46
N ARG A 60 -10.91 -3.65 2.76
CA ARG A 60 -11.48 -4.86 3.37
C ARG A 60 -11.08 -6.12 2.59
N LEU A 61 -9.77 -6.28 2.45
CA LEU A 61 -9.11 -7.38 1.75
C LEU A 61 -8.62 -8.44 2.74
N ALA A 62 -8.22 -9.60 2.23
CA ALA A 62 -7.54 -10.58 3.05
C ALA A 62 -6.13 -10.09 3.39
N GLU A 63 -5.69 -10.34 4.62
CA GLU A 63 -4.33 -10.03 5.06
C GLU A 63 -3.38 -11.23 4.84
N PRO A 64 -2.07 -10.98 4.68
CA PRO A 64 -1.42 -9.67 4.65
C PRO A 64 -1.61 -8.93 3.32
N VAL A 65 -1.72 -7.60 3.39
CA VAL A 65 -1.54 -6.68 2.25
C VAL A 65 -0.15 -6.06 2.38
N GLY A 66 0.68 -6.20 1.34
CA GLY A 66 2.02 -5.60 1.33
C GLY A 66 1.95 -4.08 1.24
N LEU A 67 2.92 -3.40 1.85
CA LEU A 67 2.97 -1.94 1.94
C LEU A 67 4.36 -1.43 1.51
N ALA A 68 4.39 -0.57 0.50
CA ALA A 68 5.53 0.25 0.14
C ALA A 68 5.15 1.72 0.38
N LEU A 69 5.54 2.22 1.55
CA LEU A 69 5.13 3.51 2.11
C LEU A 69 6.22 4.57 1.93
N CYS A 70 5.87 5.84 2.12
CA CYS A 70 6.81 6.97 2.01
C CYS A 70 7.60 6.93 0.70
N ASN A 71 6.92 6.65 -0.43
CA ASN A 71 7.52 6.46 -1.76
C ASN A 71 8.49 5.25 -1.82
N GLY A 72 8.21 4.20 -1.03
CA GLY A 72 9.03 2.98 -0.96
C GLY A 72 10.18 3.05 0.04
N ALA A 73 10.35 4.16 0.77
CA ALA A 73 11.35 4.28 1.83
C ALA A 73 11.05 3.37 3.04
N VAL A 74 9.83 2.86 3.17
CA VAL A 74 9.43 1.92 4.23
C VAL A 74 8.66 0.75 3.59
N LEU A 75 9.09 -0.48 3.89
CA LEU A 75 8.47 -1.73 3.45
C LEU A 75 7.92 -2.49 4.67
N ALA A 76 6.65 -2.86 4.60
CA ALA A 76 5.92 -3.56 5.66
C ALA A 76 4.77 -4.37 5.06
N ASP A 77 3.93 -4.96 5.91
CA ASP A 77 2.61 -5.45 5.54
C ASP A 77 1.56 -5.01 6.58
N SER A 78 0.29 -5.32 6.31
CA SER A 78 -0.84 -4.92 7.17
C SER A 78 -0.91 -5.64 8.52
N THR A 79 -0.12 -6.70 8.72
CA THR A 79 -0.13 -7.54 9.93
C THR A 79 1.04 -7.22 10.87
N GLU A 80 2.20 -6.87 10.31
CA GLU A 80 3.41 -6.58 11.07
C GLU A 80 3.41 -5.16 11.65
N HIS A 81 3.76 -5.05 12.92
CA HIS A 81 3.86 -3.75 13.61
C HIS A 81 5.18 -3.04 13.31
N ALA A 82 6.19 -3.75 12.81
CA ALA A 82 7.50 -3.20 12.47
C ALA A 82 7.79 -3.41 10.98
N PRO A 83 8.36 -2.40 10.28
CA PRO A 83 8.75 -2.58 8.89
C PRO A 83 9.92 -3.55 8.75
N PHE A 84 9.86 -4.45 7.78
CA PHE A 84 10.96 -5.37 7.47
C PHE A 84 12.06 -4.73 6.61
N GLY A 85 11.83 -3.53 6.06
CA GLY A 85 12.85 -2.77 5.33
C GLY A 85 12.61 -1.27 5.37
N HIS A 86 13.69 -0.48 5.44
CA HIS A 86 13.61 0.97 5.35
C HIS A 86 14.88 1.62 4.78
N ALA A 87 14.72 2.76 4.14
CA ALA A 87 15.79 3.60 3.61
C ALA A 87 15.51 5.07 3.98
N MET A 88 16.03 5.48 5.13
CA MET A 88 15.80 6.82 5.67
C MET A 88 16.86 7.81 5.17
N LEU A 89 16.51 9.09 5.10
CA LEU A 89 17.49 10.16 4.94
C LEU A 89 18.46 10.14 6.12
N ASP A 90 19.74 10.41 5.85
CA ASP A 90 20.68 10.69 6.92
C ASP A 90 20.32 12.00 7.63
N VAL A 91 20.76 12.13 8.88
CA VAL A 91 20.38 13.26 9.74
C VAL A 91 20.89 14.59 9.22
N ALA A 92 22.03 14.63 8.51
CA ALA A 92 22.55 15.88 7.95
C ALA A 92 21.65 16.37 6.82
N THR A 93 21.34 15.48 5.87
CA THR A 93 20.39 15.76 4.79
C THR A 93 19.02 16.17 5.31
N ALA A 94 18.48 15.44 6.31
CA ALA A 94 17.18 15.77 6.91
C ALA A 94 17.17 17.17 7.55
N ARG A 95 18.25 17.58 8.22
CA ARG A 95 18.38 18.91 8.81
C ARG A 95 18.47 20.01 7.76
N ASP A 96 19.11 19.74 6.64
CA ASP A 96 19.25 20.73 5.56
C ASP A 96 17.92 21.00 4.85
N VAL A 97 17.04 20.01 4.72
CA VAL A 97 15.72 20.14 4.06
C VAL A 97 14.69 20.90 4.90
N VAL A 98 14.79 20.87 6.23
CA VAL A 98 13.81 21.52 7.14
C VAL A 98 14.15 22.96 7.53
N ARG A 99 15.23 23.52 6.97
CA ARG A 99 15.60 24.94 7.14
C ARG A 99 14.83 25.83 6.18
#